data_AF-A0A5E4JWS8-F1
#
_entry.id   AF-A0A5E4JWS8-F1
#
_cell.length_a   1.000
_cell.length_b   1.000
_cell.length_c   1.000
_cell.angle_alpha   90.00
_cell.angle_beta   90.00
_cell.angle_gamma   90.00
#
_symmetry.space_group_name_H-M   'P 1'
#
loop_
_entity.id
_entity.type
_entity.pdbx_description
1 polymer ?
#
loop_
_entity_poly.entity_id
_entity_poly.type
_entity_poly.pdbx_seq_one_letter_code
_entity_poly.pdbx_strand_id
1 'polypeptide(L)'
;MVKQKLGLILLAFVAVVAIGGFTVQLRDTVTGDYTATNVGRWYAGAQKAQMQPDEACTYSGLEPMYPWQVYTNEYGTFMSLCKKDGYYVGVPLVQTVIVP
;
A
#
# COMPACT_ATOMS: atom_id res chain seq x y z
N MET A 1 37.65 -7.20 31.25
CA MET A 1 37.44 -7.52 29.82
C MET A 1 36.13 -8.23 29.49
N VAL A 2 35.57 -9.10 30.34
CA VAL A 2 34.32 -9.86 30.03
C VAL A 2 33.07 -8.95 29.93
N LYS A 3 32.94 -7.93 30.80
CA LYS A 3 31.79 -7.01 30.81
C LYS A 3 31.65 -6.17 29.52
N GLN A 4 32.76 -5.80 28.88
CA GLN A 4 32.73 -5.03 27.62
C GLN A 4 32.26 -5.87 26.44
N LYS A 5 32.60 -7.17 26.40
CA LYS A 5 32.14 -8.08 25.35
C LYS A 5 30.64 -8.35 25.45
N LEU A 6 30.11 -8.46 26.67
CA LEU A 6 28.68 -8.67 26.89
C LEU A 6 27.84 -7.45 26.47
N GLY A 7 28.32 -6.24 26.76
CA GLY A 7 27.64 -5.00 26.33
C GLY A 7 27.58 -4.87 24.81
N LEU A 8 28.65 -5.25 24.11
CA LEU A 8 28.72 -5.21 22.65
C LEU A 8 27.78 -6.22 21.98
N ILE A 9 27.63 -7.41 22.58
CA ILE A 9 26.69 -8.45 22.12
C ILE A 9 25.23 -8.01 22.32
N LEU A 10 24.91 -7.41 23.46
CA LEU A 10 23.58 -6.87 23.74
C LEU A 10 23.20 -5.75 22.76
N LEU A 11 24.16 -4.87 22.46
CA LEU A 11 23.95 -3.76 21.54
C LEU A 11 23.75 -4.25 20.10
N ALA A 12 24.49 -5.28 19.69
CA ALA A 12 24.28 -5.94 18.41
C ALA A 12 22.90 -6.63 18.32
N PHE A 13 22.44 -7.27 19.39
CA PHE A 13 21.12 -7.91 19.43
C PHE A 13 19.98 -6.88 19.27
N VAL A 14 20.05 -5.78 20.02
CA VAL A 14 19.05 -4.70 19.92
C VAL A 14 19.03 -4.09 18.51
N ALA A 15 20.19 -3.88 17.90
CA ALA A 15 20.29 -3.38 16.53
C ALA A 15 19.63 -4.33 15.52
N VAL A 16 19.82 -5.65 15.64
CA VAL A 16 19.20 -6.64 14.75
C VAL A 16 17.68 -6.66 14.91
N VAL A 17 17.16 -6.61 16.14
CA VAL A 17 15.70 -6.57 16.38
C VAL A 17 15.08 -5.28 15.85
N ALA A 18 15.75 -4.14 16.04
CA ALA A 18 15.28 -2.85 15.52
C ALA A 18 15.23 -2.83 13.98
N ILE A 19 16.27 -3.35 13.31
CA ILE A 19 16.32 -3.48 11.85
C ILE A 19 15.24 -4.46 11.37
N GLY A 20 15.06 -5.59 12.06
CA GLY A 20 13.99 -6.55 11.79
C GLY A 20 12.59 -5.95 11.88
N GLY A 21 12.30 -5.17 12.92
CA GLY A 21 11.01 -4.50 13.09
C GLY A 21 10.74 -3.44 12.01
N PHE A 22 11.75 -2.62 11.68
CA PHE A 22 11.62 -1.60 10.62
C PHE A 22 11.45 -2.20 9.24
N THR A 23 12.17 -3.30 8.93
CA THR A 23 12.05 -3.97 7.63
C THR A 23 10.71 -4.67 7.45
N VAL A 24 10.07 -5.14 8.52
CA VAL A 24 8.71 -5.69 8.48
C VAL A 24 7.69 -4.58 8.21
N GLN A 25 7.78 -3.43 8.89
CA GLN A 25 6.86 -2.31 8.66
C GLN A 25 6.97 -1.70 7.26
N LEU A 26 8.17 -1.71 6.66
CA LEU A 26 8.40 -1.19 5.31
C LEU A 26 8.04 -2.19 4.20
N ARG A 27 7.96 -3.49 4.49
CA ARG A 27 7.52 -4.48 3.50
C ARG A 27 6.05 -4.35 3.13
N ASP A 28 5.23 -3.84 4.06
CA ASP A 28 3.78 -3.74 3.86
C ASP A 28 3.34 -2.38 3.30
N THR A 29 4.25 -1.40 3.19
CA THR A 29 3.93 -0.06 2.69
C THR A 29 4.67 0.19 1.37
N VAL A 30 4.00 -0.08 0.25
CA VAL A 30 4.53 0.24 -1.08
C VAL A 30 4.33 1.73 -1.35
N THR A 31 5.30 2.55 -0.95
CA THR A 31 5.38 3.99 -1.30
C THR A 31 6.06 4.16 -2.66
N GLY A 32 5.43 3.69 -3.73
CA GLY A 32 5.88 3.93 -5.11
C GLY A 32 5.04 5.02 -5.76
N ASP A 33 5.67 6.04 -6.34
CA ASP A 33 4.98 7.06 -7.15
C ASP A 33 4.23 6.40 -8.31
N TYR A 34 2.90 6.40 -8.24
CA TYR A 34 2.04 5.88 -9.30
C TYR A 34 1.84 6.98 -10.36
N THR A 35 2.63 6.97 -11.44
CA THR A 35 2.43 7.92 -12.55
C THR A 35 1.33 7.41 -13.49
N ALA A 36 0.18 8.09 -13.54
CA ALA A 36 -0.87 7.86 -14.53
C ALA A 36 -0.86 9.02 -15.55
N THR A 37 -0.59 8.73 -16.82
CA THR A 37 -0.54 9.71 -17.91
C THR A 37 -1.95 10.10 -18.39
N ASN A 38 -2.28 11.40 -18.30
CA ASN A 38 -3.58 11.98 -18.65
C ASN A 38 -3.74 12.26 -20.16
N VAL A 39 -4.18 11.26 -20.93
CA VAL A 39 -4.78 11.43 -22.26
C VAL A 39 -6.01 10.55 -22.26
N GLY A 40 -7.22 11.15 -22.29
CA GLY A 40 -8.53 10.45 -22.31
C GLY A 40 -8.49 9.07 -21.64
N ARG A 41 -8.47 9.05 -20.31
CA ARG A 41 -7.88 7.97 -19.50
C ARG A 41 -8.35 6.55 -19.80
N TRP A 42 -9.53 6.39 -20.40
CA TRP A 42 -10.22 5.13 -20.62
C TRP A 42 -10.99 5.12 -21.95
N TYR A 43 -11.01 4.00 -22.67
CA TYR A 43 -11.84 3.80 -23.88
C TYR A 43 -13.29 3.44 -23.52
N ALA A 44 -14.25 3.65 -24.43
CA ALA A 44 -15.62 3.19 -24.24
C ALA A 44 -15.69 1.66 -24.09
N GLY A 45 -16.50 1.18 -23.14
CA GLY A 45 -16.64 -0.24 -22.81
C GLY A 45 -15.84 -0.70 -21.59
N ALA A 46 -15.77 -2.02 -21.41
CA ALA A 46 -15.11 -2.64 -20.27
C ALA A 46 -13.62 -2.88 -20.53
N GLN A 47 -12.76 -2.33 -19.66
CA GLN A 47 -11.30 -2.51 -19.76
C GLN A 47 -10.65 -2.75 -18.40
N LYS A 48 -9.57 -3.53 -18.36
CA LYS A 48 -8.74 -3.67 -17.15
C LYS A 48 -7.81 -2.47 -17.03
N ALA A 49 -7.82 -1.89 -15.84
CA ALA A 49 -7.25 -0.58 -15.55
C ALA A 49 -6.46 -0.64 -14.25
N GLN A 50 -5.23 -0.14 -14.25
CA GLN A 50 -4.49 0.13 -13.01
C GLN A 50 -4.69 1.58 -12.62
N MET A 51 -5.16 1.79 -11.40
CA MET A 51 -5.56 3.08 -10.88
C MET A 51 -4.67 3.50 -9.71
N GLN A 52 -4.56 4.82 -9.50
CA GLN A 52 -3.99 5.37 -8.28
C GLN A 52 -4.91 5.03 -7.08
N PRO A 53 -4.41 5.05 -5.84
CA PRO A 53 -5.20 4.69 -4.66
C PRO A 53 -6.49 5.51 -4.51
N ASP A 54 -6.39 6.82 -4.69
CA ASP A 54 -7.52 7.75 -4.61
C ASP A 54 -8.55 7.55 -5.73
N GLU A 55 -8.07 7.36 -6.96
CA GLU A 55 -8.86 7.01 -8.13
C GLU A 55 -9.66 5.73 -7.88
N ALA A 56 -9.01 4.68 -7.38
CA ALA A 56 -9.65 3.39 -7.15
C ALA A 56 -10.79 3.51 -6.12
N CYS A 57 -10.57 4.25 -5.03
CA CYS A 57 -11.61 4.56 -4.05
C CYS A 57 -12.75 5.35 -4.69
N THR A 58 -12.44 6.44 -5.39
CA THR A 58 -13.42 7.34 -5.99
C THR A 58 -14.27 6.64 -7.04
N TYR A 59 -13.65 5.84 -7.92
CA TYR A 59 -14.33 5.03 -8.92
C TYR A 59 -15.30 4.02 -8.29
N SER A 60 -14.94 3.49 -7.11
CA SER A 60 -15.77 2.56 -6.34
C SER A 60 -16.84 3.27 -5.49
N GLY A 61 -16.93 4.61 -5.53
CA GLY A 61 -17.85 5.41 -4.73
C GLY A 61 -17.48 5.49 -3.25
N LEU A 62 -16.19 5.40 -2.93
CA LEU A 62 -15.65 5.36 -1.57
C LEU A 62 -14.75 6.57 -1.32
N GLU A 63 -14.60 6.95 -0.05
CA GLU A 63 -13.74 8.07 0.32
C GLU A 63 -12.27 7.63 0.34
N PRO A 64 -11.37 8.30 -0.38
CA PRO A 64 -9.94 8.03 -0.30
C PRO A 64 -9.36 8.51 1.03
N MET A 65 -8.43 7.73 1.60
CA MET A 65 -7.73 8.09 2.83
C MET A 65 -6.42 8.82 2.54
N TYR A 66 -6.10 9.86 3.30
CA TYR A 66 -4.80 10.53 3.28
C TYR A 66 -4.06 10.33 4.62
N PRO A 67 -2.78 9.92 4.63
CA PRO A 67 -1.99 9.50 3.46
C PRO A 67 -2.53 8.20 2.84
N TRP A 68 -2.31 8.03 1.52
CA TRP A 68 -2.78 6.83 0.82
C TRP A 68 -2.14 5.58 1.42
N GLN A 69 -2.98 4.60 1.76
CA GLN A 69 -2.55 3.30 2.24
C GLN A 69 -2.81 2.26 1.16
N VAL A 70 -1.75 1.54 0.79
CA VAL A 70 -1.79 0.45 -0.18
C VAL A 70 -1.19 -0.78 0.48
N TYR A 71 -1.88 -1.91 0.35
CA TYR A 71 -1.43 -3.20 0.88
C TYR A 71 -1.68 -4.30 -0.14
N THR A 72 -1.03 -5.44 0.04
CA THR A 72 -1.24 -6.63 -0.79
C THR A 72 -2.11 -7.63 -0.03
N ASN A 73 -3.19 -8.11 -0.64
CA ASN A 73 -4.02 -9.15 -0.04
C ASN A 73 -3.39 -10.56 -0.16
N GLU A 74 -4.03 -11.57 0.42
CA GLU A 74 -3.58 -12.97 0.39
C GLU A 74 -3.46 -13.58 -1.02
N TYR A 75 -4.07 -12.94 -2.02
CA TYR A 75 -4.02 -13.34 -3.44
C TYR A 75 -2.96 -12.57 -4.25
N GLY A 76 -2.14 -11.73 -3.61
CA GLY A 76 -1.13 -10.92 -4.31
C GLY A 76 -1.70 -9.70 -5.03
N THR A 77 -2.95 -9.31 -4.77
CA THR A 77 -3.59 -8.14 -5.38
C THR A 77 -3.27 -6.89 -4.57
N PHE A 78 -2.85 -5.83 -5.24
CA PHE A 78 -2.67 -4.52 -4.62
C PHE A 78 -4.03 -3.86 -4.36
N MET A 79 -4.25 -3.47 -3.11
CA MET A 79 -5.48 -2.89 -2.60
C MET A 79 -5.20 -1.50 -2.04
N SER A 80 -6.04 -0.52 -2.32
CA SER A 80 -6.11 0.74 -1.58
C SER A 80 -7.05 0.61 -0.40
N LEU A 81 -6.69 1.21 0.74
CA LEU A 81 -7.60 1.36 1.87
C LEU A 81 -8.46 2.62 1.67
N CYS A 82 -9.77 2.41 1.55
CA CYS A 82 -10.78 3.45 1.41
C CYS A 82 -11.69 3.47 2.64
N LYS A 83 -12.47 4.54 2.81
CA LYS A 83 -13.43 4.69 3.90
C LYS A 83 -14.87 4.70 3.37
N LYS A 84 -15.75 4.04 4.11
CA LYS A 84 -17.21 4.09 3.92
C LYS A 84 -17.90 4.00 5.27
N ASP A 85 -18.72 4.99 5.59
CA ASP A 85 -19.55 4.99 6.81
C ASP A 85 -18.76 4.73 8.11
N GLY A 86 -17.49 5.18 8.16
CA GLY A 86 -16.60 4.97 9.31
C GLY A 86 -15.81 3.66 9.32
N TYR A 87 -16.06 2.76 8.36
CA TYR A 87 -15.32 1.51 8.19
C TYR A 87 -14.26 1.61 7.10
N TYR A 88 -13.23 0.78 7.23
CA TYR A 88 -12.18 0.63 6.23
C TYR A 88 -12.50 -0.49 5.24
N VAL A 89 -12.36 -0.21 3.96
CA VAL A 89 -12.66 -1.12 2.86
C VAL A 89 -11.45 -1.19 1.94
N GLY A 90 -10.97 -2.41 1.66
CA GLY A 90 -9.93 -2.64 0.66
C GLY A 90 -10.51 -2.65 -0.74
N VAL A 91 -9.98 -1.80 -1.62
CA VAL A 91 -10.39 -1.72 -3.04
C VAL A 91 -9.22 -2.09 -3.94
N PRO A 92 -9.39 -3.00 -4.91
CA PRO A 92 -8.30 -3.37 -5.81
C PRO A 92 -7.88 -2.19 -6.69
N LEU A 93 -6.57 -1.96 -6.78
CA LEU A 93 -5.98 -0.95 -7.68
C LEU A 93 -6.10 -1.36 -9.14
N VAL A 94 -6.18 -2.67 -9.41
CA VAL A 94 -6.44 -3.20 -10.75
C VAL A 94 -7.86 -3.73 -10.81
N GLN A 95 -8.74 -3.02 -11.51
CA GLN A 95 -10.15 -3.40 -11.64
C GLN A 95 -10.66 -3.15 -13.06
N THR A 96 -11.86 -3.67 -13.35
CA THR A 96 -12.51 -3.41 -14.64
C THR A 96 -13.21 -2.07 -14.58
N VAL A 97 -12.74 -1.11 -15.37
CA VAL A 97 -13.41 0.18 -15.57
C VAL A 97 -14.41 0.03 -16.71
N ILE A 98 -15.63 0.54 -16.49
CA ILE A 98 -16.71 0.56 -17.47
C ILE A 98 -16.99 2.01 -17.80
N VAL A 99 -16.66 2.41 -19.02
CA VAL A 99 -17.01 3.74 -19.54
C VAL A 99 -18.22 3.59 -20.46
N PRO A 100 -19.31 4.34 -20.21
CA PRO A 100 -20.50 4.31 -21.05
C PRO A 100 -20.26 4.83 -22.47
#